data_AF-A0AA92JAU7-F1
#
_entry.id   AF-A0AA92JAU7-F1
#
_cell.length_a   1.000
_cell.length_b   1.000
_cell.length_c   1.000
_cell.angle_alpha   90.00
_cell.angle_beta   90.00
_cell.angle_gamma   90.00
#
_symmetry.space_group_name_H-M   'P 1'
#
loop_
_entity.id
_entity.type
_entity.pdbx_description
1 polymer ?
#
loop_
_entity_poly.entity_id
_entity_poly.type
_entity_poly.pdbx_seq_one_letter_code
_entity_poly.pdbx_strand_id
1 'polypeptide(L)'
;MRYIGSKRSLMPFIKETIHSVVGHDLSQSIFCDLFAGTGAVGCAFKKEVKQVISNDIEHYSYVLNKNYIENHLPLLHVSSLIDELNQALHVEGFIYQHYCTGSGSGRLYFSDDNAKKIDAIRLKIEEWKRIGRIGASMYYFLLASLLESADRVANTASMYGSFLKTLKPTAKATLELKPAYFQINDNSHVVYQEDANALIQSISGDILYLDPPYNFRHYGAYYHLLNTIATYDDFIPKGKSGLRTCKTSSYCLKKSVHVAFEELISNAQFKYIFVSYNNEGYMSQEEIEAIMSSYGRYSVVKRTAKLVSRKCNLRVAFLFKTLKNQVKLVKLHFQIFGKELSVKKR
;
A
#
# COMPACT_ATOMS: atom_id res chain seq x y z
N MET A 1 6.21 7.28 5.46
CA MET A 1 7.22 6.50 4.68
C MET A 1 7.29 6.91 3.20
N ARG A 2 8.47 6.84 2.56
CA ARG A 2 8.61 7.00 1.10
C ARG A 2 8.17 5.72 0.37
N TYR A 3 7.21 5.83 -0.55
CA TYR A 3 6.64 4.67 -1.24
C TYR A 3 6.40 4.93 -2.73
N ILE A 4 6.95 4.07 -3.58
CA ILE A 4 6.76 4.10 -5.03
C ILE A 4 5.28 3.81 -5.31
N GLY A 5 4.69 4.59 -6.21
CA GLY A 5 3.30 4.38 -6.60
C GLY A 5 2.26 4.93 -5.61
N SER A 6 2.69 5.53 -4.49
CA SER A 6 1.77 6.09 -3.49
C SER A 6 0.72 7.02 -4.11
N LYS A 7 -0.53 6.84 -3.70
CA LYS A 7 -1.70 7.56 -4.23
C LYS A 7 -2.02 8.86 -3.49
N ARG A 8 -1.19 9.28 -2.53
CA ARG A 8 -1.41 10.53 -1.75
C ARG A 8 -1.68 11.75 -2.64
N SER A 9 -0.88 11.97 -3.70
CA SER A 9 -1.09 13.11 -4.62
C SER A 9 -2.30 12.96 -5.54
N LEU A 10 -2.80 11.73 -5.72
CA LEU A 10 -3.98 11.44 -6.52
C LEU A 10 -5.26 11.37 -5.69
N MET A 11 -5.15 11.45 -4.36
CA MET A 11 -6.28 11.20 -3.47
C MET A 11 -7.51 12.05 -3.77
N PRO A 12 -7.41 13.38 -4.03
CA PRO A 12 -8.59 14.17 -4.36
C PRO A 12 -9.36 13.63 -5.58
N PHE A 13 -8.62 13.22 -6.61
CA PHE A 13 -9.22 12.67 -7.83
C PHE A 13 -9.81 11.28 -7.61
N ILE A 14 -9.16 10.42 -6.83
CA ILE A 14 -9.69 9.09 -6.50
C ILE A 14 -11.01 9.24 -5.73
N LYS A 15 -11.04 10.11 -4.72
CA LYS A 15 -12.26 10.39 -3.94
C LYS A 15 -13.38 10.96 -4.80
N GLU A 16 -13.09 11.98 -5.59
CA GLU A 16 -14.07 12.60 -6.50
C GLU A 16 -14.65 11.57 -7.47
N THR A 17 -13.79 10.72 -8.06
CA THR A 17 -14.21 9.67 -8.99
C THR A 17 -15.11 8.65 -8.30
N ILE A 18 -14.76 8.19 -7.10
CA ILE A 18 -15.59 7.24 -6.34
C ILE A 18 -16.93 7.87 -5.95
N HIS A 19 -16.95 9.10 -5.41
CA HIS A 19 -18.18 9.76 -5.01
C HIS A 19 -19.12 10.07 -6.17
N SER A 20 -18.59 10.47 -7.33
CA SER A 20 -19.41 10.74 -8.52
C SER A 20 -20.15 9.51 -9.06
N VAL A 21 -19.72 8.30 -8.68
CA VAL A 21 -20.27 7.04 -9.19
C VAL A 21 -21.09 6.32 -8.13
N VAL A 22 -20.58 6.27 -6.91
CA VAL A 22 -21.18 5.52 -5.80
C VAL A 22 -22.14 6.40 -4.99
N GLY A 23 -21.93 7.72 -5.01
CA GLY A 23 -22.64 8.69 -4.18
C GLY A 23 -21.75 9.26 -3.08
N HIS A 24 -22.25 10.30 -2.41
CA HIS A 24 -21.51 10.99 -1.34
C HIS A 24 -21.63 10.30 0.01
N ASP A 25 -22.77 9.68 0.32
CA ASP A 25 -22.95 8.91 1.54
C ASP A 25 -22.43 7.49 1.35
N LEU A 26 -21.26 7.23 1.94
CA LEU A 26 -20.62 5.91 1.95
C LEU A 26 -20.69 5.25 3.33
N SER A 27 -21.43 5.83 4.28
CA SER A 27 -21.39 5.44 5.70
C SER A 27 -21.79 3.99 5.98
N GLN A 28 -22.57 3.38 5.08
CA GLN A 28 -22.98 1.97 5.14
C GLN A 28 -22.18 1.04 4.21
N SER A 29 -21.23 1.58 3.44
CA SER A 29 -20.46 0.83 2.46
C SER A 29 -19.29 0.07 3.08
N ILE A 30 -18.98 -1.09 2.50
CA ILE A 30 -17.73 -1.82 2.72
C ILE A 30 -16.78 -1.49 1.58
N PHE A 31 -15.63 -0.90 1.92
CA PHE A 31 -14.58 -0.52 0.98
C PHE A 31 -13.38 -1.47 1.08
N CYS A 32 -12.93 -2.04 -0.02
CA CYS A 32 -11.76 -2.91 -0.08
C CYS A 32 -10.60 -2.24 -0.83
N ASP A 33 -9.45 -2.10 -0.17
CA ASP A 33 -8.16 -1.72 -0.76
C ASP A 33 -7.28 -2.98 -0.86
N LEU A 34 -7.36 -3.69 -1.99
CA LEU A 34 -6.84 -5.06 -2.11
C LEU A 34 -5.33 -5.14 -2.35
N PHE A 35 -4.74 -4.04 -2.82
CA PHE A 35 -3.30 -3.86 -3.05
C PHE A 35 -2.82 -2.62 -2.29
N ALA A 36 -2.98 -2.65 -0.97
CA ALA A 36 -3.00 -1.45 -0.15
C ALA A 36 -1.65 -0.72 -0.08
N GLY A 37 -0.53 -1.44 -0.20
CA GLY A 37 0.80 -0.90 0.09
C GLY A 37 0.78 -0.14 1.42
N THR A 38 1.22 1.11 1.41
CA THR A 38 1.19 1.96 2.62
C THR A 38 -0.19 2.34 3.18
N GLY A 39 -1.29 1.82 2.63
CA GLY A 39 -2.64 2.04 3.12
C GLY A 39 -3.24 3.39 2.77
N ALA A 40 -2.63 4.14 1.85
CA ALA A 40 -2.99 5.54 1.60
C ALA A 40 -4.46 5.70 1.16
N VAL A 41 -4.98 4.77 0.36
CA VAL A 41 -6.36 4.81 -0.14
C VAL A 41 -7.33 4.33 0.93
N GLY A 42 -7.11 3.14 1.52
CA GLY A 42 -7.91 2.68 2.66
C GLY A 42 -8.03 3.71 3.78
N CYS A 43 -6.94 4.39 4.15
CA CYS A 43 -6.93 5.44 5.18
C CYS A 43 -7.81 6.64 4.82
N ALA A 44 -7.87 7.00 3.55
CA ALA A 44 -8.63 8.15 3.10
C ALA A 44 -10.15 7.92 3.17
N PHE A 45 -10.58 6.65 3.08
CA PHE A 45 -11.99 6.26 3.19
C PHE A 45 -12.38 5.77 4.58
N LYS A 46 -11.41 5.45 5.45
CA LYS A 46 -11.62 4.85 6.77
C LYS A 46 -12.73 5.49 7.63
N LYS A 47 -12.85 6.82 7.63
CA LYS A 47 -13.89 7.55 8.38
C LYS A 47 -15.22 7.73 7.63
N GLU A 48 -15.25 7.45 6.33
CA GLU A 48 -16.40 7.68 5.46
C GLU A 48 -17.22 6.41 5.24
N VAL A 49 -16.65 5.25 5.56
CA VAL A 49 -17.24 3.94 5.28
C VAL A 49 -17.45 3.14 6.55
N LYS A 50 -18.41 2.20 6.50
CA LYS A 50 -18.71 1.29 7.62
C LYS A 50 -17.54 0.39 7.96
N GLN A 51 -16.82 -0.07 6.93
CA GLN A 51 -15.68 -0.96 7.10
C GLN A 51 -14.70 -0.77 5.94
N VAL A 52 -13.42 -0.89 6.28
CA VAL A 52 -12.33 -0.99 5.31
C VAL A 52 -11.78 -2.40 5.41
N ILE A 53 -11.73 -3.10 4.28
CA ILE A 53 -10.98 -4.33 4.10
C ILE A 53 -9.67 -3.94 3.41
N SER A 54 -8.53 -4.20 4.01
CA SER A 54 -7.22 -3.91 3.42
C SER A 54 -6.45 -5.20 3.22
N ASN A 55 -5.70 -5.30 2.13
CA ASN A 55 -4.82 -6.45 1.89
C ASN A 55 -3.52 -6.01 1.23
N ASP A 56 -2.45 -6.72 1.55
CA ASP A 56 -1.21 -6.71 0.78
C ASP A 56 -0.41 -7.98 1.06
N ILE A 57 0.31 -8.49 0.07
CA ILE A 57 1.14 -9.68 0.24
C ILE A 57 2.39 -9.42 1.11
N GLU A 58 2.89 -8.18 1.12
CA GLU A 58 4.11 -7.81 1.82
C GLU A 58 3.88 -7.61 3.32
N HIS A 59 4.72 -8.22 4.16
CA HIS A 59 4.51 -8.21 5.61
C HIS A 59 4.66 -6.81 6.23
N TYR A 60 5.60 -5.99 5.75
CA TYR A 60 5.69 -4.60 6.22
C TYR A 60 4.41 -3.82 5.90
N SER A 61 3.79 -4.09 4.74
CA SER A 61 2.56 -3.45 4.29
C SER A 61 1.41 -3.86 5.21
N TYR A 62 1.30 -5.16 5.51
CA TYR A 62 0.36 -5.68 6.50
C TYR A 62 0.53 -5.00 7.87
N VAL A 63 1.76 -4.94 8.42
CA VAL A 63 2.04 -4.27 9.71
C VAL A 63 1.60 -2.81 9.72
N LEU A 64 1.90 -2.06 8.65
CA LEU A 64 1.47 -0.67 8.53
C LEU A 64 -0.06 -0.56 8.48
N ASN A 65 -0.74 -1.41 7.72
CA ASN A 65 -2.20 -1.38 7.61
C ASN A 65 -2.89 -1.85 8.90
N LYS A 66 -2.31 -2.78 9.67
CA LYS A 66 -2.82 -3.11 11.02
C LYS A 66 -2.85 -1.88 11.92
N ASN A 67 -1.87 -0.99 11.80
CA ASN A 67 -1.91 0.29 12.51
C ASN A 67 -2.85 1.31 11.83
N TYR A 68 -2.70 1.58 10.54
CA TYR A 68 -3.40 2.70 9.91
C TYR A 68 -4.89 2.43 9.69
N ILE A 69 -5.25 1.18 9.41
CA ILE A 69 -6.60 0.73 9.08
C ILE A 69 -7.25 0.04 10.27
N GLU A 70 -6.65 -1.02 10.81
CA GLU A 70 -7.32 -1.83 11.84
C GLU A 70 -7.37 -1.18 13.22
N ASN A 71 -6.30 -0.53 13.68
CA ASN A 71 -6.35 0.23 14.93
C ASN A 71 -7.29 1.43 14.76
N HIS A 72 -8.37 1.44 15.53
CA HIS A 72 -9.41 2.47 15.49
C HIS A 72 -9.79 3.01 16.89
N LEU A 73 -9.30 2.38 17.95
CA LEU A 73 -9.55 2.79 19.33
C LEU A 73 -8.30 3.43 19.95
N PRO A 74 -8.47 4.33 20.94
CA PRO A 74 -7.34 4.89 21.69
C PRO A 74 -6.45 3.80 22.31
N LEU A 75 -5.14 4.00 22.24
CA LEU A 75 -4.15 3.14 22.90
C LEU A 75 -3.67 3.82 24.19
N LEU A 76 -3.61 3.06 25.27
CA LEU A 76 -3.14 3.53 26.57
C LEU A 76 -1.61 3.43 26.68
N HIS A 77 -1.01 4.26 27.53
CA HIS A 77 0.43 4.22 27.86
C HIS A 77 1.41 4.39 26.67
N VAL A 78 0.95 4.95 25.56
CA VAL A 78 1.77 5.14 24.35
C VAL A 78 3.06 5.90 24.65
N SER A 79 2.99 7.05 25.33
CA SER A 79 4.19 7.86 25.62
C SER A 79 5.23 7.08 26.40
N SER A 80 4.83 6.48 27.52
CA SER A 80 5.76 5.73 28.39
C SER A 80 6.43 4.56 27.66
N LEU A 81 5.70 3.85 26.79
CA LEU A 81 6.27 2.73 26.03
C LEU A 81 7.26 3.22 24.97
N ILE A 82 6.93 4.31 24.27
CA ILE A 82 7.84 4.93 23.29
C ILE A 82 9.11 5.45 23.97
N ASP A 83 8.98 6.10 25.13
CA ASP A 83 10.11 6.62 25.90
C ASP A 83 11.03 5.49 26.36
N GLU A 84 10.48 4.38 26.86
CA GLU A 84 11.26 3.19 27.25
C GLU A 84 12.01 2.58 26.05
N LEU A 85 11.37 2.48 24.88
CA LEU A 85 12.03 2.00 23.65
C LEU A 85 13.13 2.97 23.19
N ASN A 86 12.91 4.28 23.31
CA ASN A 86 13.93 5.30 23.02
C ASN A 86 15.10 5.24 23.99
N GLN A 87 14.92 4.73 25.21
CA GLN A 87 15.99 4.52 26.19
C GLN A 87 16.64 3.14 26.12
N ALA A 88 16.10 2.21 25.31
CA ALA A 88 16.63 0.85 25.19
C ALA A 88 18.12 0.85 24.81
N LEU A 89 18.92 0.06 25.52
CA LEU A 89 20.34 -0.12 25.23
C LEU A 89 20.53 -0.76 23.86
N HIS A 90 21.59 -0.36 23.17
CA HIS A 90 21.94 -0.88 21.85
C HIS A 90 22.15 -2.40 21.88
N VAL A 91 21.69 -3.09 20.83
CA VAL A 91 21.86 -4.54 20.67
C VAL A 91 22.46 -4.81 19.30
N GLU A 92 23.47 -5.69 19.24
CA GLU A 92 24.07 -6.15 17.98
C GLU A 92 23.27 -7.32 17.39
N GLY A 93 22.07 -7.01 16.88
CA GLY A 93 21.18 -7.99 16.28
C GLY A 93 21.33 -8.14 14.77
N PHE A 94 20.30 -8.70 14.14
CA PHE A 94 20.31 -9.05 12.72
C PHE A 94 20.53 -7.85 11.79
N ILE A 95 19.97 -6.68 12.13
CA ILE A 95 20.12 -5.48 11.29
C ILE A 95 21.56 -4.98 11.35
N TYR A 96 22.16 -4.91 12.54
CA TYR A 96 23.57 -4.58 12.69
C TYR A 96 24.47 -5.57 11.94
N GLN A 97 24.27 -6.87 12.17
CA GLN A 97 25.09 -7.94 11.58
C GLN A 97 25.10 -7.98 10.05
N HIS A 98 24.10 -7.38 9.39
CA HIS A 98 23.94 -7.54 7.95
C HIS A 98 23.72 -6.28 7.13
N TYR A 99 23.32 -5.14 7.72
CA TYR A 99 22.87 -3.96 6.96
C TYR A 99 23.56 -2.64 7.32
N CYS A 100 24.62 -2.69 8.11
CA CYS A 100 25.54 -1.58 8.33
C CYS A 100 26.99 -1.99 8.07
N THR A 101 27.90 -1.01 8.01
CA THR A 101 29.31 -1.26 7.67
C THR A 101 30.08 -1.92 8.80
N GLY A 102 29.74 -1.64 10.06
CA GLY A 102 30.41 -2.18 11.23
C GLY A 102 30.39 -3.70 11.35
N SER A 103 29.45 -4.38 10.65
CA SER A 103 29.41 -5.85 10.59
C SER A 103 30.39 -6.48 9.60
N GLY A 104 31.10 -5.68 8.80
CA GLY A 104 31.90 -6.19 7.68
C GLY A 104 31.06 -6.62 6.47
N SER A 105 29.74 -6.47 6.50
CA SER A 105 28.85 -6.79 5.37
C SER A 105 29.08 -5.94 4.12
N GLY A 106 29.74 -4.79 4.28
CA GLY A 106 29.93 -3.78 3.23
C GLY A 106 28.64 -3.03 2.86
N ARG A 107 27.52 -3.27 3.56
CA ARG A 107 26.25 -2.59 3.33
C ARG A 107 26.13 -1.35 4.19
N LEU A 108 25.55 -0.29 3.63
CA LEU A 108 25.42 1.00 4.33
C LEU A 108 23.97 1.50 4.27
N TYR A 109 23.02 0.67 4.69
CA TYR A 109 21.61 1.08 4.81
C TYR A 109 21.35 1.91 6.06
N PHE A 110 22.07 1.63 7.14
CA PHE A 110 21.99 2.37 8.39
C PHE A 110 23.41 2.66 8.91
N SER A 111 23.54 3.68 9.78
CA SER A 111 24.72 3.77 10.64
C SER A 111 24.73 2.60 11.63
N ASP A 112 25.90 2.29 12.18
CA ASP A 112 26.03 1.21 13.15
C ASP A 112 25.12 1.43 14.38
N ASP A 113 25.09 2.65 14.92
CA ASP A 113 24.22 2.99 16.05
C ASP A 113 22.74 2.84 15.71
N ASN A 114 22.31 3.29 14.52
CA ASN A 114 20.91 3.17 14.11
C ASN A 114 20.53 1.70 13.88
N ALA A 115 21.42 0.89 13.31
CA ALA A 115 21.18 -0.54 13.16
C ALA A 115 21.00 -1.22 14.52
N LYS A 116 21.90 -0.95 15.47
CA LYS A 116 21.81 -1.49 16.84
C LYS A 116 20.57 -1.01 17.58
N LYS A 117 20.14 0.23 17.34
CA LYS A 117 18.93 0.79 17.93
C LYS A 117 17.67 0.14 17.37
N ILE A 118 17.61 -0.11 16.06
CA ILE A 118 16.51 -0.85 15.42
C ILE A 118 16.40 -2.24 16.03
N ASP A 119 17.53 -2.96 16.16
CA ASP A 119 17.57 -4.29 16.77
C ASP A 119 17.05 -4.27 18.21
N ALA A 120 17.55 -3.35 19.04
CA ALA A 120 17.11 -3.20 20.42
C ALA A 120 15.60 -2.98 20.55
N ILE A 121 15.06 -2.02 19.77
CA ILE A 121 13.63 -1.69 19.79
C ILE A 121 12.80 -2.89 19.31
N ARG A 122 13.20 -3.52 18.20
CA ARG A 122 12.46 -4.63 17.60
C ARG A 122 12.38 -5.85 18.53
N LEU A 123 13.50 -6.21 19.16
CA LEU A 123 13.57 -7.30 20.14
C LEU A 123 12.72 -6.99 21.38
N LYS A 124 12.75 -5.75 21.86
CA LYS A 124 11.96 -5.32 23.03
C LYS A 124 10.45 -5.38 22.76
N ILE A 125 10.01 -4.96 21.57
CA ILE A 125 8.62 -5.09 21.13
C ILE A 125 8.17 -6.56 21.09
N GLU A 126 9.04 -7.48 20.61
CA GLU A 126 8.73 -8.92 20.61
C GLU A 126 8.65 -9.49 22.02
N GLU A 127 9.60 -9.13 22.88
CA GLU A 127 9.62 -9.53 24.29
C GLU A 127 8.30 -9.14 24.96
N TRP A 128 7.87 -7.88 24.82
CA TRP A 128 6.64 -7.38 25.43
C TRP A 128 5.39 -8.10 24.94
N LYS A 129 5.31 -8.44 23.65
CA LYS A 129 4.21 -9.23 23.13
C LYS A 129 4.23 -10.64 23.71
N ARG A 130 5.39 -11.30 23.72
CA ARG A 130 5.56 -12.67 24.21
C ARG A 130 5.18 -12.82 25.68
N ILE A 131 5.54 -11.86 26.53
CA ILE A 131 5.21 -11.88 27.96
C ILE A 131 3.82 -11.32 28.26
N GLY A 132 3.04 -10.92 27.25
CA GLY A 132 1.69 -10.37 27.43
C GLY A 132 1.64 -8.94 27.98
N ARG A 133 2.76 -8.21 27.99
CA ARG A 133 2.79 -6.78 28.42
C ARG A 133 2.02 -5.87 27.46
N ILE A 134 1.99 -6.20 26.18
CA ILE A 134 1.25 -5.45 25.15
C ILE A 134 0.35 -6.39 24.35
N GLY A 135 -0.84 -5.91 23.98
CA GLY A 135 -1.76 -6.59 23.07
C GLY A 135 -1.42 -6.34 21.59
N ALA A 136 -2.19 -6.99 20.70
CA ALA A 136 -1.96 -6.93 19.25
C ALA A 136 -2.00 -5.51 18.67
N SER A 137 -2.96 -4.68 19.08
CA SER A 137 -3.09 -3.29 18.60
C SER A 137 -1.87 -2.44 18.93
N MET A 138 -1.37 -2.56 20.17
CA MET A 138 -0.15 -1.87 20.62
C MET A 138 1.10 -2.42 19.90
N TYR A 139 1.18 -3.74 19.72
CA TYR A 139 2.29 -4.36 18.99
C TYR A 139 2.43 -3.82 17.56
N TYR A 140 1.34 -3.80 16.78
CA TYR A 140 1.37 -3.28 15.41
C TYR A 140 1.58 -1.75 15.38
N PHE A 141 1.08 -1.02 16.36
CA PHE A 141 1.37 0.40 16.51
C PHE A 141 2.87 0.67 16.72
N LEU A 142 3.52 -0.06 17.63
CA LEU A 142 4.95 0.10 17.90
C LEU A 142 5.81 -0.37 16.72
N LEU A 143 5.44 -1.46 16.04
CA LEU A 143 6.13 -1.88 14.82
C LEU A 143 5.98 -0.87 13.67
N ALA A 144 4.77 -0.34 13.44
CA ALA A 144 4.58 0.72 12.44
C ALA A 144 5.43 1.95 12.77
N SER A 145 5.47 2.34 14.05
CA SER A 145 6.32 3.43 14.56
C SER A 145 7.81 3.17 14.27
N LEU A 146 8.28 1.95 14.48
CA LEU A 146 9.66 1.54 14.18
C LEU A 146 9.95 1.59 12.68
N LEU A 147 9.08 1.04 11.83
CA LEU A 147 9.26 1.04 10.38
C LEU A 147 9.32 2.47 9.83
N GLU A 148 8.43 3.36 10.29
CA GLU A 148 8.44 4.76 9.89
C GLU A 148 9.70 5.49 10.35
N SER A 149 10.14 5.25 11.59
CA SER A 149 11.32 5.89 12.17
C SER A 149 12.61 5.39 11.51
N ALA A 150 12.70 4.09 11.21
CA ALA A 150 13.79 3.50 10.46
C ALA A 150 13.88 4.08 9.04
N ASP A 151 12.75 4.27 8.33
CA ASP A 151 12.76 4.86 6.97
C ASP A 151 13.32 6.28 6.91
N ARG A 152 13.16 7.05 8.00
CA ARG A 152 13.68 8.43 8.10
C ARG A 152 15.20 8.46 8.17
N VAL A 153 15.80 7.48 8.84
CA VAL A 153 17.26 7.35 9.00
C VAL A 153 17.89 6.37 8.01
N ALA A 154 17.11 5.75 7.11
CA ALA A 154 17.63 4.84 6.10
C ALA A 154 18.46 5.59 5.04
N ASN A 155 19.67 5.12 4.77
CA ASN A 155 20.62 5.67 3.80
C ASN A 155 20.33 5.25 2.35
N THR A 156 19.10 5.53 1.92
CA THR A 156 18.56 5.21 0.60
C THR A 156 18.09 6.47 -0.13
N ALA A 157 18.13 6.44 -1.47
CA ALA A 157 17.60 7.53 -2.31
C ALA A 157 16.07 7.60 -2.24
N SER A 158 15.39 6.45 -2.28
CA SER A 158 13.92 6.36 -2.23
C SER A 158 13.38 4.96 -1.90
N MET A 159 14.14 3.92 -2.17
CA MET A 159 13.79 2.51 -1.96
C MET A 159 15.01 1.73 -1.46
N TYR A 160 14.79 0.54 -0.91
CA TYR A 160 15.81 -0.33 -0.31
C TYR A 160 16.50 -1.25 -1.31
N GLY A 161 16.14 -1.19 -2.60
CA GLY A 161 16.85 -1.94 -3.65
C GLY A 161 18.35 -1.60 -3.74
N SER A 162 18.76 -0.44 -3.23
CA SER A 162 20.17 -0.05 -3.09
C SER A 162 20.36 0.94 -1.93
N PHE A 163 21.62 1.12 -1.53
CA PHE A 163 22.05 2.08 -0.51
C PHE A 163 23.07 3.06 -1.09
N LEU A 164 23.19 4.24 -0.48
CA LEU A 164 24.18 5.25 -0.88
C LEU A 164 25.57 4.86 -0.36
N LYS A 165 26.62 5.23 -1.11
CA LYS A 165 28.02 4.93 -0.73
C LYS A 165 28.47 5.69 0.53
N THR A 166 27.82 6.80 0.85
CA THR A 166 28.09 7.63 2.02
C THR A 166 26.80 7.86 2.78
N LEU A 167 26.88 7.96 4.11
CA LEU A 167 25.72 8.28 4.94
C LEU A 167 25.26 9.71 4.65
N LYS A 168 24.02 9.86 4.18
CA LYS A 168 23.36 11.17 4.09
C LYS A 168 23.11 11.76 5.49
N PRO A 169 22.92 13.09 5.63
CA PRO A 169 22.73 13.72 6.92
C PRO A 169 21.63 13.09 7.79
N THR A 170 20.48 12.74 7.19
CA THR A 170 19.39 12.11 7.95
C THR A 170 19.72 10.70 8.42
N ALA A 171 20.63 9.99 7.76
CA ALA A 171 21.07 8.65 8.17
C ALA A 171 22.17 8.68 9.24
N LYS A 172 22.82 9.83 9.43
CA LYS A 172 23.75 10.08 10.54
C LYS A 172 23.03 10.49 11.82
N ALA A 173 21.83 11.06 11.71
CA ALA A 173 21.02 11.40 12.87
C ALA A 173 20.65 10.12 13.65
N THR A 174 20.69 10.20 14.98
CA THR A 174 20.25 9.12 15.85
C THR A 174 18.77 8.84 15.64
N LEU A 175 18.42 7.57 15.52
CA LEU A 175 17.04 7.13 15.44
C LEU A 175 16.32 7.50 16.73
N GLU A 176 15.26 8.29 16.57
CA GLU A 176 14.27 8.61 17.59
C GLU A 176 12.96 7.92 17.15
N LEU A 177 12.46 6.99 17.95
CA LEU A 177 11.20 6.31 17.71
C LEU A 177 10.06 7.29 17.90
N LYS A 178 9.32 7.58 16.82
CA LYS A 178 8.16 8.47 16.83
C LYS A 178 6.87 7.66 16.70
N PRO A 179 5.82 8.02 17.46
CA PRO A 179 4.55 7.33 17.37
C PRO A 179 3.98 7.44 15.95
N ALA A 180 3.61 6.30 15.36
CA ALA A 180 2.90 6.26 14.10
C ALA A 180 1.49 6.84 14.26
N TYR A 181 1.05 7.62 13.28
CA TYR A 181 -0.31 8.15 13.28
C TYR A 181 -1.32 7.07 12.90
N PHE A 182 -2.48 7.04 13.56
CA PHE A 182 -3.66 6.32 13.06
C PHE A 182 -4.93 7.10 13.42
N GLN A 183 -6.02 6.79 12.71
CA GLN A 183 -7.30 7.45 12.90
C GLN A 183 -8.17 6.67 13.89
N ILE A 184 -8.72 7.39 14.86
CA ILE A 184 -9.77 6.89 15.76
C ILE A 184 -11.15 7.10 15.11
N ASN A 185 -11.99 6.07 15.19
CA ASN A 185 -13.41 6.08 14.83
C ASN A 185 -14.12 4.89 15.50
N ASP A 186 -15.44 4.82 15.37
CA ASP A 186 -16.27 3.76 15.96
C ASP A 186 -16.42 2.54 15.03
N ASN A 187 -15.82 2.60 13.84
CA ASN A 187 -15.95 1.55 12.82
C ASN A 187 -14.82 0.53 12.97
N SER A 188 -15.19 -0.75 12.88
CA SER A 188 -14.21 -1.84 12.87
C SER A 188 -13.77 -2.16 11.44
N HIS A 189 -12.46 -2.31 11.26
CA HIS A 189 -11.82 -2.55 9.97
C HIS A 189 -11.04 -3.87 10.01
N VAL A 190 -10.70 -4.43 8.85
CA VAL A 190 -9.99 -5.71 8.76
C VAL A 190 -8.82 -5.60 7.79
N VAL A 191 -7.69 -6.19 8.17
CA VAL A 191 -6.47 -6.21 7.36
C VAL A 191 -6.01 -7.66 7.17
N TYR A 192 -5.78 -8.04 5.92
CA TYR A 192 -5.27 -9.34 5.49
C TYR A 192 -3.84 -9.26 4.97
N GLN A 193 -3.13 -10.39 4.98
CA GLN A 193 -1.85 -10.56 4.31
C GLN A 193 -1.88 -11.78 3.41
N GLU A 194 -2.58 -11.68 2.29
CA GLU A 194 -2.83 -12.79 1.39
C GLU A 194 -2.54 -12.44 -0.07
N ASP A 195 -2.40 -13.46 -0.90
CA ASP A 195 -2.44 -13.28 -2.34
C ASP A 195 -3.82 -12.73 -2.75
N ALA A 196 -3.83 -11.67 -3.54
CA ALA A 196 -5.07 -10.97 -3.91
C ALA A 196 -6.06 -11.87 -4.66
N ASN A 197 -5.58 -12.79 -5.52
CA ASN A 197 -6.41 -13.72 -6.28
C ASN A 197 -6.97 -14.83 -5.40
N ALA A 198 -6.29 -15.18 -4.31
CA ALA A 198 -6.83 -16.10 -3.31
C ALA A 198 -7.90 -15.40 -2.45
N LEU A 199 -7.56 -14.23 -1.88
CA LEU A 199 -8.43 -13.52 -0.93
C LEU A 199 -9.75 -13.11 -1.57
N ILE A 200 -9.74 -12.62 -2.82
CA ILE A 200 -10.93 -12.10 -3.51
C ILE A 200 -12.09 -13.10 -3.60
N GLN A 201 -11.81 -14.41 -3.49
CA GLN A 201 -12.80 -15.48 -3.52
C GLN A 201 -13.60 -15.60 -2.21
N SER A 202 -13.07 -15.04 -1.11
CA SER A 202 -13.64 -15.18 0.25
C SER A 202 -14.19 -13.88 0.83
N ILE A 203 -13.97 -12.74 0.16
CA ILE A 203 -14.43 -11.42 0.60
C ILE A 203 -15.47 -10.85 -0.35
N SER A 204 -16.32 -9.98 0.18
CA SER A 204 -17.34 -9.25 -0.59
C SER A 204 -17.53 -7.85 -0.01
N GLY A 205 -18.16 -6.96 -0.78
CA GLY A 205 -18.41 -5.60 -0.31
C GLY A 205 -19.06 -4.72 -1.37
N ASP A 206 -18.96 -3.41 -1.19
CA ASP A 206 -19.58 -2.44 -2.10
C ASP A 206 -18.56 -1.90 -3.09
N ILE A 207 -17.38 -1.50 -2.61
CA ILE A 207 -16.38 -0.79 -3.40
C ILE A 207 -15.07 -1.56 -3.31
N LEU A 208 -14.54 -2.02 -4.45
CA LEU A 208 -13.21 -2.63 -4.55
C LEU A 208 -12.26 -1.67 -5.27
N TYR A 209 -11.16 -1.30 -4.63
CA TYR A 209 -10.09 -0.52 -5.20
C TYR A 209 -8.88 -1.41 -5.46
N LEU A 210 -8.40 -1.37 -6.70
CA LEU A 210 -7.28 -2.16 -7.20
C LEU A 210 -6.17 -1.23 -7.67
N ASP A 211 -4.98 -1.41 -7.11
CA ASP A 211 -3.76 -0.75 -7.55
C ASP A 211 -2.62 -1.78 -7.66
N PRO A 212 -2.77 -2.79 -8.54
CA PRO A 212 -1.80 -3.87 -8.62
C PRO A 212 -0.45 -3.36 -9.15
N PRO A 213 0.64 -4.11 -8.89
CA PRO A 213 1.88 -3.93 -9.63
C PRO A 213 1.61 -3.98 -11.14
N TYR A 214 2.23 -3.07 -11.89
CA TYR A 214 1.97 -2.92 -13.32
C TYR A 214 3.21 -3.19 -14.19
N ASN A 215 4.37 -3.48 -13.59
CA ASN A 215 5.61 -3.76 -14.30
C ASN A 215 6.54 -4.69 -13.49
N PHE A 216 7.78 -4.90 -13.95
CA PHE A 216 8.78 -5.78 -13.33
C PHE A 216 9.22 -5.37 -11.91
N ARG A 217 8.73 -4.25 -11.36
CA ARG A 217 9.15 -3.80 -10.03
C ARG A 217 8.58 -4.73 -8.96
N HIS A 218 9.46 -5.54 -8.38
CA HIS A 218 9.15 -6.42 -7.27
C HIS A 218 9.24 -5.65 -5.94
N TYR A 219 8.09 -5.30 -5.35
CA TYR A 219 8.04 -4.55 -4.10
C TYR A 219 8.76 -5.26 -2.95
N GLY A 220 8.65 -6.59 -2.85
CA GLY A 220 9.39 -7.38 -1.86
C GLY A 220 10.92 -7.23 -1.97
N ALA A 221 11.47 -7.00 -3.16
CA ALA A 221 12.90 -6.71 -3.34
C ALA A 221 13.23 -5.23 -3.06
N TYR A 222 12.35 -4.30 -3.45
CA TYR A 222 12.58 -2.86 -3.28
C TYR A 222 12.34 -2.36 -1.86
N TYR A 223 11.60 -3.11 -1.05
CA TYR A 223 11.27 -2.82 0.34
C TYR A 223 11.67 -3.97 1.26
N HIS A 224 12.60 -4.82 0.83
CA HIS A 224 13.01 -6.03 1.55
C HIS A 224 13.41 -5.74 3.00
N LEU A 225 14.09 -4.62 3.25
CA LEU A 225 14.59 -4.29 4.58
C LEU A 225 13.46 -3.94 5.56
N LEU A 226 12.35 -3.39 5.07
CA LEU A 226 11.16 -3.19 5.89
C LEU A 226 10.53 -4.52 6.27
N ASN A 227 10.47 -5.48 5.33
CA ASN A 227 10.04 -6.85 5.65
C ASN A 227 11.00 -7.51 6.64
N THR A 228 12.31 -7.31 6.49
CA THR A 228 13.32 -7.82 7.42
C THR A 228 13.11 -7.27 8.82
N ILE A 229 12.90 -5.96 8.98
CA ILE A 229 12.64 -5.35 10.30
C ILE A 229 11.30 -5.80 10.89
N ALA A 230 10.25 -5.87 10.06
CA ALA A 230 8.91 -6.27 10.49
C ALA A 230 8.88 -7.73 10.95
N THR A 231 9.36 -8.64 10.09
CA THR A 231 9.35 -10.10 10.33
C THR A 231 10.36 -10.47 11.41
N TYR A 232 11.57 -9.91 11.31
CA TYR A 232 12.70 -10.15 12.22
C TYR A 232 13.01 -11.63 12.41
N ASP A 233 13.07 -12.36 11.29
CA ASP A 233 13.46 -13.76 11.22
C ASP A 233 14.91 -13.92 10.73
N ASP A 234 15.51 -15.07 11.04
CA ASP A 234 16.85 -15.40 10.57
C ASP A 234 16.84 -15.86 9.11
N PHE A 235 17.74 -15.30 8.30
CA PHE A 235 18.03 -15.79 6.95
C PHE A 235 19.42 -15.34 6.50
N ILE A 236 19.92 -15.92 5.41
CA ILE A 236 21.21 -15.52 4.82
C ILE A 236 20.97 -14.45 3.74
N PRO A 237 21.41 -13.19 3.92
CA PRO A 237 21.17 -12.12 2.95
C PRO A 237 21.94 -12.33 1.63
N LYS A 238 21.25 -12.24 0.50
CA LYS A 238 21.84 -12.51 -0.83
C LYS A 238 22.18 -11.23 -1.60
N GLY A 239 23.32 -11.27 -2.29
CA GLY A 239 23.78 -10.19 -3.18
C GLY A 239 24.17 -8.90 -2.45
N LYS A 240 24.48 -7.87 -3.24
CA LYS A 240 24.97 -6.57 -2.74
C LYS A 240 23.97 -5.90 -1.80
N SER A 241 22.69 -5.94 -2.13
CA SER A 241 21.62 -5.34 -1.34
C SER A 241 21.22 -6.17 -0.11
N GLY A 242 21.67 -7.43 -0.01
CA GLY A 242 21.30 -8.31 1.11
C GLY A 242 19.82 -8.68 1.10
N LEU A 243 19.34 -9.15 -0.05
CA LEU A 243 17.94 -9.49 -0.23
C LEU A 243 17.58 -10.76 0.55
N ARG A 244 16.38 -10.76 1.13
CA ARG A 244 15.69 -11.99 1.56
C ARG A 244 14.97 -12.63 0.37
N THR A 245 14.64 -13.92 0.47
CA THR A 245 13.85 -14.59 -0.56
C THR A 245 12.46 -13.94 -0.63
N CYS A 246 12.06 -13.47 -1.81
CA CYS A 246 10.75 -12.88 -2.07
C CYS A 246 10.00 -13.68 -3.13
N LYS A 247 8.68 -13.83 -2.97
CA LYS A 247 7.82 -14.38 -4.02
C LYS A 247 7.56 -13.32 -5.07
N THR A 248 7.62 -13.73 -6.33
CA THR A 248 7.25 -12.86 -7.45
C THR A 248 5.74 -12.91 -7.65
N SER A 249 5.08 -11.77 -7.57
CA SER A 249 3.65 -11.65 -7.90
C SER A 249 3.40 -11.90 -9.38
N SER A 250 2.31 -12.59 -9.71
CA SER A 250 1.82 -12.77 -11.09
C SER A 250 1.57 -11.45 -11.82
N TYR A 251 1.30 -10.36 -11.08
CA TYR A 251 1.15 -9.00 -11.60
C TYR A 251 2.48 -8.36 -12.03
N CYS A 252 3.61 -8.85 -11.54
CA CYS A 252 4.95 -8.41 -11.96
C CYS A 252 5.46 -9.16 -13.20
N LEU A 253 4.67 -10.09 -13.77
CA LEU A 253 5.08 -10.97 -14.86
C LEU A 253 4.20 -10.72 -16.09
N LYS A 254 4.81 -10.22 -17.18
CA LYS A 254 4.10 -9.89 -18.43
C LYS A 254 3.27 -11.06 -18.99
N LYS A 255 3.74 -12.30 -18.82
CA LYS A 255 3.07 -13.50 -19.36
C LYS A 255 1.82 -13.92 -18.57
N SER A 256 1.72 -13.57 -17.29
CA SER A 256 0.63 -14.02 -16.41
C SER A 256 -0.31 -12.91 -15.96
N VAL A 257 0.08 -11.64 -16.12
CA VAL A 257 -0.70 -10.49 -15.61
C VAL A 257 -2.13 -10.44 -16.15
N HIS A 258 -2.34 -10.76 -17.43
CA HIS A 258 -3.67 -10.78 -18.04
C HIS A 258 -4.58 -11.83 -17.39
N VAL A 259 -4.07 -13.06 -17.24
CA VAL A 259 -4.79 -14.18 -16.62
C VAL A 259 -5.11 -13.87 -15.16
N ALA A 260 -4.13 -13.38 -14.41
CA ALA A 260 -4.31 -13.03 -13.00
C ALA A 260 -5.33 -11.90 -12.82
N PHE A 261 -5.30 -10.88 -13.68
CA PHE A 261 -6.27 -9.78 -13.61
C PHE A 261 -7.69 -10.24 -13.94
N GLU A 262 -7.87 -11.04 -15.00
CA GLU A 262 -9.19 -11.57 -15.36
C GLU A 262 -9.76 -12.51 -14.29
N GLU A 263 -8.95 -13.40 -13.71
CA GLU A 263 -9.35 -14.25 -12.60
C GLU A 263 -9.81 -13.42 -11.39
N LEU A 264 -9.10 -12.34 -11.05
CA LEU A 264 -9.48 -11.46 -9.96
C LEU A 264 -10.83 -10.77 -10.24
N ILE A 265 -11.01 -10.18 -11.43
CA ILE A 265 -12.24 -9.47 -11.80
C ILE A 265 -13.43 -10.42 -11.86
N SER A 266 -13.25 -11.63 -12.41
CA SER A 266 -14.32 -12.62 -12.54
C SER A 266 -14.81 -13.13 -11.18
N ASN A 267 -13.93 -13.25 -10.18
CA ASN A 267 -14.27 -13.74 -8.84
C ASN A 267 -14.80 -12.65 -7.89
N ALA A 268 -14.51 -11.37 -8.15
CA ALA A 268 -14.88 -10.27 -7.28
C ALA A 268 -16.40 -10.17 -7.01
N GLN A 269 -16.77 -10.26 -5.73
CA GLN A 269 -18.14 -10.07 -5.22
C GLN A 269 -18.35 -8.65 -4.67
N PHE A 270 -18.10 -7.65 -5.52
CA PHE A 270 -18.26 -6.23 -5.18
C PHE A 270 -19.31 -5.57 -6.08
N LYS A 271 -19.84 -4.40 -5.72
CA LYS A 271 -20.79 -3.65 -6.56
C LYS A 271 -20.06 -2.74 -7.55
N TYR A 272 -18.98 -2.13 -7.11
CA TYR A 272 -18.13 -1.22 -7.88
C TYR A 272 -16.68 -1.69 -7.79
N ILE A 273 -15.96 -1.66 -8.90
CA ILE A 273 -14.50 -1.88 -8.92
C ILE A 273 -13.86 -0.62 -9.50
N PHE A 274 -12.79 -0.17 -8.90
CA PHE A 274 -11.98 0.94 -9.36
C PHE A 274 -10.57 0.42 -9.54
N VAL A 275 -10.01 0.57 -10.74
CA VAL A 275 -8.62 0.17 -10.99
C VAL A 275 -7.80 1.43 -11.21
N SER A 276 -6.68 1.56 -10.52
CA SER A 276 -5.66 2.54 -10.87
C SER A 276 -4.56 1.82 -11.61
N TYR A 277 -4.31 2.24 -12.85
CA TYR A 277 -3.28 1.61 -13.67
C TYR A 277 -2.51 2.64 -14.49
N ASN A 278 -1.22 2.37 -14.66
CA ASN A 278 -0.30 3.24 -15.40
C ASN A 278 -0.24 2.78 -16.86
N ASN A 279 -0.24 3.73 -17.80
CA ASN A 279 -0.15 3.43 -19.23
C ASN A 279 1.19 2.83 -19.69
N GLU A 280 2.22 2.83 -18.84
CA GLU A 280 3.49 2.10 -19.04
C GLU A 280 3.45 0.66 -18.49
N GLY A 281 2.28 0.19 -18.07
CA GLY A 281 2.11 -1.14 -17.50
C GLY A 281 2.13 -2.25 -18.56
N TYR A 282 2.13 -3.50 -18.09
CA TYR A 282 2.14 -4.67 -18.98
C TYR A 282 0.84 -4.88 -19.75
N MET A 283 -0.31 -4.61 -19.13
CA MET A 283 -1.61 -4.57 -19.81
C MET A 283 -1.86 -3.19 -20.43
N SER A 284 -2.35 -3.16 -21.67
CA SER A 284 -2.83 -1.94 -22.32
C SER A 284 -4.19 -1.50 -21.75
N GLN A 285 -4.61 -0.28 -22.08
CA GLN A 285 -5.94 0.19 -21.69
C GLN A 285 -7.04 -0.65 -22.35
N GLU A 286 -6.83 -1.05 -23.60
CA GLU A 286 -7.76 -1.84 -24.41
C GLU A 286 -7.90 -3.26 -23.84
N GLU A 287 -6.81 -3.87 -23.36
CA GLU A 287 -6.85 -5.19 -22.70
C GLU A 287 -7.64 -5.11 -21.38
N ILE A 288 -7.40 -4.09 -20.55
CA ILE A 288 -8.16 -3.87 -19.32
C ILE A 288 -9.64 -3.62 -19.63
N GLU A 289 -9.94 -2.79 -20.63
CA GLU A 289 -11.30 -2.51 -21.08
C GLU A 289 -12.02 -3.77 -21.57
N ALA A 290 -11.36 -4.62 -22.35
CA ALA A 290 -11.92 -5.87 -22.84
C ALA A 290 -12.29 -6.82 -21.69
N ILE A 291 -11.37 -7.01 -20.73
CA ILE A 291 -11.62 -7.85 -19.55
C ILE A 291 -12.74 -7.26 -18.71
N MET A 292 -12.69 -5.98 -18.36
CA MET A 292 -13.70 -5.40 -17.48
C MET A 292 -15.07 -5.35 -18.16
N SER A 293 -15.15 -5.06 -19.46
CA SER A 293 -16.43 -5.00 -20.18
C SER A 293 -17.15 -6.35 -20.27
N SER A 294 -16.44 -7.48 -20.15
CA SER A 294 -17.07 -8.81 -20.14
C SER A 294 -17.79 -9.12 -18.82
N TYR A 295 -17.46 -8.42 -17.72
CA TYR A 295 -18.03 -8.65 -16.39
C TYR A 295 -18.90 -7.50 -15.87
N GLY A 296 -18.99 -6.37 -16.59
CA GLY A 296 -19.72 -5.20 -16.11
C GLY A 296 -19.76 -4.03 -17.07
N ARG A 297 -20.32 -2.90 -16.61
CA ARG A 297 -20.24 -1.65 -17.35
C ARG A 297 -18.89 -1.00 -17.09
N TYR A 298 -18.18 -0.75 -18.17
CA TYR A 298 -16.87 -0.11 -18.15
C TYR A 298 -16.97 1.37 -18.52
N SER A 299 -16.13 2.16 -17.89
CA SER A 299 -15.89 3.55 -18.25
C SER A 299 -14.48 3.94 -17.78
N VAL A 300 -13.93 5.02 -18.35
CA VAL A 300 -12.56 5.41 -18.08
C VAL A 300 -12.47 6.90 -17.79
N VAL A 301 -11.76 7.24 -16.72
CA VAL A 301 -11.44 8.63 -16.38
C VAL A 301 -9.91 8.79 -16.38
N LYS A 302 -9.44 9.75 -17.17
CA LYS A 302 -8.02 9.98 -17.38
C LYS A 302 -7.55 11.21 -16.61
N ARG A 303 -6.43 11.08 -15.89
CA ARG A 303 -5.75 12.23 -15.29
C ARG A 303 -4.28 12.27 -15.70
N THR A 304 -3.85 13.41 -16.21
CA THR A 304 -2.44 13.66 -16.51
C THR A 304 -1.71 14.10 -15.23
N ALA A 305 -0.66 13.38 -14.84
CA ALA A 305 0.22 13.79 -13.75
C ALA A 305 1.52 14.39 -14.33
N LYS A 306 1.90 15.58 -13.89
CA LYS A 306 3.24 16.14 -14.15
C LYS A 306 4.23 15.48 -13.20
N LEU A 307 5.17 14.68 -13.73
CA LEU A 307 6.35 14.24 -12.98
C LEU A 307 7.47 15.27 -13.21
N VAL A 308 8.18 15.61 -12.14
CA VAL A 308 9.35 16.48 -12.19
C VAL A 308 10.41 15.74 -13.02
N SER A 309 10.69 16.24 -14.23
CA SER A 309 11.83 15.90 -15.11
C SER A 309 11.70 14.92 -16.31
N ARG A 310 10.52 14.63 -16.87
CA ARG A 310 10.31 14.24 -18.31
C ARG A 310 8.80 14.05 -18.62
N LYS A 311 8.45 14.08 -19.92
CA LYS A 311 7.08 14.14 -20.51
C LYS A 311 6.04 13.24 -19.79
N CYS A 312 4.84 13.80 -19.68
CA CYS A 312 3.58 13.32 -19.07
C CYS A 312 3.40 11.80 -18.89
N ASN A 313 3.12 11.38 -17.65
CA ASN A 313 2.60 10.03 -17.37
C ASN A 313 1.10 10.14 -17.07
N LEU A 314 0.30 9.48 -17.90
CA LEU A 314 -1.15 9.37 -17.77
C LEU A 314 -1.43 8.34 -16.66
N ARG A 315 -2.02 8.77 -15.55
CA ARG A 315 -2.51 7.84 -14.52
C ARG A 315 -4.01 7.68 -14.77
N VAL A 316 -4.39 6.52 -15.27
CA VAL A 316 -5.76 6.22 -15.67
C VAL A 316 -6.47 5.61 -14.44
N ALA A 317 -7.61 6.20 -14.07
CA ALA A 317 -8.54 5.58 -13.14
C ALA A 317 -9.64 4.92 -13.98
N PHE A 318 -9.69 3.60 -13.89
CA PHE A 318 -10.67 2.78 -14.57
C PHE A 318 -11.89 2.67 -13.67
N LEU A 319 -13.04 2.99 -14.23
CA LEU A 319 -14.29 3.08 -13.54
C LEU A 319 -15.15 1.87 -13.93
N PHE A 320 -15.50 1.04 -12.96
CA PHE A 320 -16.28 -0.17 -13.19
C PHE A 320 -17.48 -0.29 -12.26
N LYS A 321 -18.63 -0.59 -12.87
CA LYS A 321 -19.84 -1.03 -12.17
C LYS A 321 -20.07 -2.50 -12.52
N THR A 322 -20.00 -3.35 -11.50
CA THR A 322 -20.25 -4.78 -11.63
C THR A 322 -21.73 -5.01 -11.98
N LEU A 323 -22.03 -6.03 -12.78
CA LEU A 323 -23.41 -6.40 -13.09
C LEU A 323 -23.94 -7.55 -12.21
N LYS A 324 -23.12 -8.11 -11.32
CA LYS A 324 -23.47 -9.32 -10.56
C LYS A 324 -24.56 -9.12 -9.50
N ASN A 325 -24.82 -7.89 -9.05
CA ASN A 325 -25.91 -7.59 -8.12
C ASN A 325 -26.77 -6.42 -8.62
N GLN A 326 -27.87 -6.79 -9.28
CA GLN A 326 -29.02 -5.99 -9.74
C GLN A 326 -28.84 -5.08 -10.97
N VAL A 327 -29.51 -5.52 -12.03
CA VAL A 327 -29.95 -4.73 -13.19
C VAL A 327 -30.75 -3.50 -12.73
N LYS A 328 -30.26 -2.30 -13.05
CA LYS A 328 -31.09 -1.23 -13.62
C LYS A 328 -30.33 -0.59 -14.78
N LEU A 329 -30.84 -0.80 -16.00
CA LEU A 329 -30.53 0.06 -17.14
C LEU A 329 -30.97 1.47 -16.77
N VAL A 330 -30.02 2.39 -16.69
CA VAL A 330 -30.28 3.82 -16.87
C VAL A 330 -29.66 4.13 -18.22
N LYS A 331 -30.51 4.14 -19.27
CA LYS A 331 -30.18 4.82 -20.52
C LYS A 331 -30.02 6.29 -20.16
N LEU A 332 -28.78 6.79 -20.08
CA LEU A 332 -28.55 8.22 -20.12
C LEU A 332 -28.80 8.67 -21.57
N HIS A 333 -30.03 9.13 -21.83
CA HIS A 333 -30.29 10.00 -22.96
C HIS A 333 -29.55 11.31 -22.69
N PHE A 334 -28.45 11.55 -23.39
CA PHE A 334 -27.94 12.91 -23.53
C PHE A 334 -28.80 13.60 -24.60
N GLN A 335 -29.80 14.34 -24.13
CA GLN A 335 -30.51 15.33 -24.93
C GLN A 335 -29.55 16.51 -25.12
N ILE A 336 -28.85 16.53 -26.25
CA ILE A 336 -28.03 17.68 -26.63
C ILE A 336 -28.99 18.76 -27.12
N PHE A 337 -29.18 19.79 -26.31
CA PHE A 337 -29.81 21.04 -26.73
C PHE A 337 -28.90 21.75 -27.74
N GLY A 338 -29.43 21.95 -28.95
CA GLY A 338 -29.26 23.17 -29.74
C GLY A 338 -27.88 23.50 -30.30
N LYS A 339 -27.66 23.16 -31.56
CA LYS A 339 -27.07 24.09 -32.56
C LYS A 339 -27.65 23.76 -33.93
N GLU A 340 -28.58 24.61 -34.38
CA GLU A 340 -28.99 24.65 -35.78
C GLU A 340 -27.77 25.00 -36.64
N LEU A 341 -27.39 24.09 -37.52
CA LEU A 341 -26.56 24.39 -38.68
C LEU A 341 -27.49 24.39 -39.89
N SER A 342 -27.79 25.60 -40.36
CA SER A 342 -28.50 25.86 -41.59
C SER A 342 -27.67 25.40 -42.78
N VAL A 343 -28.07 24.29 -43.40
CA VAL A 343 -27.58 23.90 -44.72
C VAL A 343 -28.41 24.68 -45.75
N LYS A 344 -27.82 25.76 -46.28
CA LYS A 344 -28.28 26.34 -47.54
C LYS A 344 -27.93 25.39 -48.68
N LYS A 345 -28.96 24.82 -49.31
CA LYS A 345 -28.87 24.19 -50.64
C LYS A 345 -28.37 25.21 -51.66
N ARG A 346 -27.34 24.83 -52.42
CA ARG A 346 -27.31 24.94 -53.89
C ARG A 346 -26.30 23.95 -54.43
#